data_AF-A0A1V4DH49-F1
#
_entry.id   AF-A0A1V4DH49-F1
#
_cell.length_a   1.000
_cell.length_b   1.000
_cell.length_c   1.000
_cell.angle_alpha   90.00
_cell.angle_beta   90.00
_cell.angle_gamma   90.00
#
_symmetry.space_group_name_H-M   'P 1'
#
loop_
_entity.id
_entity.type
_entity.pdbx_description
1 polymer ?
#
loop_
_entity_poly.entity_id
_entity_poly.type
_entity_poly.pdbx_seq_one_letter_code
_entity_poly.pdbx_strand_id
1 'polypeptide(L)'
;MYKNNLKNLMIERNISNNKLATETSISRQAISKIKNNEFHDISINVLTELLEYFDVTFDEFGTIYTRNECLQALLPDKGFTNKNLQLLESLISKNLNISCTYHSYSNNQSLNIYSKKHDKKFDFSGNFRVNTTLHGLTFEIIDFDLYIRNKKINFDNFYRFYQNFINQLECYASHLGFTQIAININPYIDDNLSELVDPRDINIPDLKFLIAHSNYSNRENELIKMSIIKNRHYREFSHDYAFQTANKKINTINHYIDSLPRLNFFEKEKRRLSMLSEKNIHSNHYTKIFFKQLNPEIIPKEKLEKDMLKR
;
A
#
# COMPACT_ATOMS: atom_id res chain seq x y z
N MET A 1 -24.18 3.39 -2.37
CA MET A 1 -23.91 4.64 -1.62
C MET A 1 -24.43 5.80 -2.42
N TYR A 2 -24.79 6.90 -1.77
CA TYR A 2 -25.40 8.05 -2.45
C TYR A 2 -24.42 9.22 -2.45
N LYS A 3 -23.95 9.62 -3.63
CA LYS A 3 -23.06 10.77 -3.84
C LYS A 3 -23.91 12.03 -3.87
N ASN A 4 -23.86 12.83 -2.81
CA ASN A 4 -24.64 14.05 -2.71
C ASN A 4 -24.00 15.21 -3.49
N ASN A 5 -24.85 16.11 -3.99
CA ASN A 5 -24.50 17.30 -4.72
C ASN A 5 -24.69 18.59 -3.87
N LEU A 6 -24.76 18.45 -2.53
CA LEU A 6 -25.14 19.55 -1.63
C LEU A 6 -24.23 20.78 -1.80
N LYS A 7 -22.92 20.55 -1.98
CA LYS A 7 -21.96 21.63 -2.16
C LYS A 7 -22.27 22.50 -3.38
N ASN A 8 -22.59 21.88 -4.51
CA ASN A 8 -22.87 22.61 -5.74
C ASN A 8 -24.24 23.29 -5.67
N LEU A 9 -25.26 22.61 -5.16
CA LEU A 9 -26.59 23.21 -4.93
C LEU A 9 -26.51 24.45 -4.03
N MET A 10 -25.71 24.40 -2.96
CA MET A 10 -25.49 25.55 -2.09
C MET A 10 -24.76 26.71 -2.80
N ILE A 11 -23.79 26.41 -3.66
CA ILE A 11 -23.05 27.42 -4.43
C ILE A 11 -23.98 28.08 -5.46
N GLU A 12 -24.68 27.28 -6.25
CA GLU A 12 -25.60 27.73 -7.30
C GLU A 12 -26.69 28.66 -6.75
N ARG A 13 -27.17 28.38 -5.53
CA ARG A 13 -28.22 29.16 -4.87
C ARG A 13 -27.71 30.19 -3.87
N ASN A 14 -26.39 30.36 -3.75
CA ASN A 14 -25.74 31.28 -2.81
C ASN A 14 -26.21 31.09 -1.35
N ILE A 15 -26.25 29.84 -0.89
CA ILE A 15 -26.73 29.46 0.44
C ILE A 15 -25.53 29.15 1.34
N SER A 16 -25.48 29.80 2.51
CA SER A 16 -24.46 29.53 3.52
C SER A 16 -24.87 28.38 4.45
N ASN A 17 -23.89 27.73 5.09
CA ASN A 17 -24.17 26.72 6.12
C ASN A 17 -25.04 27.28 7.26
N ASN A 18 -24.90 28.57 7.59
CA ASN A 18 -25.70 29.21 8.64
C ASN A 18 -27.16 29.33 8.18
N LYS A 19 -27.38 29.86 6.98
CA LYS A 19 -28.72 30.03 6.43
C LYS A 19 -29.46 28.69 6.40
N LEU A 20 -28.82 27.67 5.82
CA LEU A 20 -29.40 26.33 5.75
C LEU A 20 -29.69 25.76 7.15
N ALA A 21 -28.82 25.96 8.13
CA ALA A 21 -29.04 25.47 9.50
C ALA A 21 -30.14 26.23 10.26
N THR A 22 -30.44 27.47 9.90
CA THR A 22 -31.52 28.26 10.50
C THR A 22 -32.87 27.94 9.87
N GLU A 23 -32.88 27.65 8.58
CA GLU A 23 -34.08 27.40 7.78
C GLU A 23 -34.45 25.91 7.72
N THR A 24 -33.64 25.03 8.31
CA THR A 24 -33.88 23.59 8.46
C THR A 24 -33.59 23.16 9.90
N SER A 25 -33.98 21.94 10.26
CA SER A 25 -33.65 21.27 11.52
C SER A 25 -32.22 20.69 11.54
N ILE A 26 -31.47 20.84 10.44
CA ILE A 26 -30.17 20.22 10.24
C ILE A 26 -29.08 21.06 10.90
N SER A 27 -28.33 20.47 11.85
CA SER A 27 -27.23 21.18 12.49
C SER A 27 -26.16 21.64 11.50
N ARG A 28 -25.56 22.81 11.77
CA ARG A 28 -24.44 23.36 10.98
C ARG A 28 -23.26 22.37 10.84
N GLN A 29 -23.03 21.54 11.87
CA GLN A 29 -22.00 20.52 11.84
C GLN A 29 -22.33 19.39 10.87
N ALA A 30 -23.58 18.89 10.87
CA ALA A 30 -24.04 17.88 9.91
C ALA A 30 -23.97 18.41 8.47
N ILE A 31 -24.45 19.63 8.22
CA ILE A 31 -24.32 20.30 6.91
C ILE A 31 -22.85 20.36 6.48
N SER A 32 -21.94 20.74 7.38
CA SER A 32 -20.50 20.80 7.07
C SER A 32 -19.93 19.44 6.68
N LYS A 33 -20.33 18.36 7.37
CA LYS A 33 -19.90 17.00 7.05
C LYS A 33 -20.40 16.55 5.68
N ILE A 34 -21.70 16.72 5.40
CA ILE A 34 -22.32 16.35 4.12
C ILE A 34 -21.70 17.14 2.96
N LYS A 35 -21.58 18.46 3.12
CA LYS A 35 -21.04 19.37 2.10
C LYS A 35 -19.59 19.07 1.74
N ASN A 36 -18.77 18.73 2.74
CA ASN A 36 -17.32 18.53 2.55
C ASN A 36 -16.95 17.06 2.27
N ASN A 37 -17.93 16.15 2.28
CA ASN A 37 -17.75 14.76 1.90
C ASN A 37 -18.99 14.28 1.12
N GLU A 38 -18.87 14.24 -0.20
CA GLU A 38 -19.95 13.86 -1.13
C GLU A 38 -20.50 12.45 -0.84
N PHE A 39 -19.73 11.58 -0.18
CA PHE A 39 -20.14 10.22 0.19
C PHE A 39 -20.50 10.09 1.68
N HIS A 40 -20.69 11.20 2.40
CA HIS A 40 -21.15 11.15 3.79
C HIS A 40 -22.52 10.47 3.86
N ASP A 41 -22.69 9.59 4.84
CA ASP A 41 -23.98 8.96 5.08
C ASP A 41 -25.00 9.98 5.56
N ILE A 42 -26.09 10.12 4.80
CA ILE A 42 -27.21 11.00 5.12
C ILE A 42 -28.37 10.14 5.60
N SER A 43 -28.89 10.43 6.79
CA SER A 43 -30.13 9.80 7.25
C SER A 43 -31.30 10.21 6.38
N ILE A 44 -32.32 9.36 6.23
CA ILE A 44 -33.46 9.64 5.35
C ILE A 44 -34.17 10.95 5.69
N ASN A 45 -34.35 11.27 6.98
CA ASN A 45 -35.00 12.51 7.42
C ASN A 45 -34.23 13.76 6.96
N VAL A 46 -32.90 13.76 7.16
CA VAL A 46 -32.02 14.84 6.71
C VAL A 46 -32.03 14.95 5.19
N LEU A 47 -32.06 13.82 4.47
CA LEU A 47 -32.14 13.85 3.01
C LEU A 47 -33.46 14.45 2.54
N THR A 48 -34.60 14.00 3.08
CA THR A 48 -35.93 14.53 2.75
C THR A 48 -36.00 16.04 2.96
N GLU A 49 -35.51 16.51 4.12
CA GLU A 49 -35.51 17.94 4.42
C GLU A 49 -34.63 18.76 3.45
N LEU A 50 -33.50 18.20 3.01
CA LEU A 50 -32.67 18.83 1.97
C LEU A 50 -33.35 18.83 0.60
N LEU A 51 -34.03 17.74 0.21
CA LEU A 51 -34.78 17.68 -1.04
C LEU A 51 -35.91 18.73 -1.06
N GLU A 52 -36.65 18.86 0.03
CA GLU A 52 -37.74 19.83 0.19
C GLU A 52 -37.21 21.27 0.19
N TYR A 53 -36.17 21.56 0.98
CA TYR A 53 -35.60 22.90 1.06
C TYR A 53 -35.02 23.37 -0.29
N PHE A 54 -34.37 22.46 -1.02
CA PHE A 54 -33.85 22.76 -2.35
C PHE A 54 -34.89 22.55 -3.46
N ASP A 55 -36.10 22.08 -3.19
CA ASP A 55 -37.09 21.79 -4.25
C ASP A 55 -36.45 21.01 -5.43
N VAL A 56 -35.76 19.92 -5.09
CA VAL A 56 -35.09 19.03 -6.06
C VAL A 56 -35.50 17.60 -5.81
N THR A 57 -35.54 16.81 -6.88
CA THR A 57 -35.76 15.37 -6.81
C THR A 57 -34.54 14.65 -6.21
N PHE A 58 -34.73 13.40 -5.82
CA PHE A 58 -33.65 12.53 -5.37
C PHE A 58 -32.54 12.45 -6.43
N ASP A 59 -32.85 12.20 -7.69
CA ASP A 59 -31.83 12.06 -8.74
C ASP A 59 -31.10 13.39 -9.07
N GLU A 60 -31.72 14.55 -8.80
CA GLU A 60 -31.08 15.87 -8.94
C GLU A 60 -30.17 16.21 -7.77
N PHE A 61 -30.51 15.75 -6.56
CA PHE A 61 -29.70 16.00 -5.37
C PHE A 61 -28.43 15.13 -5.34
N GLY A 62 -28.43 13.98 -6.03
CA GLY A 62 -27.30 13.09 -6.03
C GLY A 62 -27.51 11.84 -6.88
N THR A 63 -26.52 10.96 -6.86
CA THR A 63 -26.55 9.75 -7.66
C THR A 63 -26.12 8.55 -6.83
N ILE A 64 -26.69 7.38 -7.10
CA ILE A 64 -26.29 6.14 -6.45
C ILE A 64 -25.02 5.61 -7.13
N TYR A 65 -23.97 5.44 -6.33
CA TYR A 65 -22.71 4.83 -6.71
C TYR A 65 -22.54 3.49 -5.98
N THR A 66 -22.04 2.49 -6.68
CA THR A 66 -21.41 1.31 -6.08
C THR A 66 -20.13 1.71 -5.34
N ARG A 67 -19.68 0.88 -4.40
CA ARG A 67 -18.41 1.12 -3.68
C ARG A 67 -17.25 1.32 -4.65
N ASN A 68 -17.19 0.53 -5.72
CA ASN A 68 -16.12 0.65 -6.72
C ASN A 68 -16.19 2.00 -7.42
N GLU A 69 -17.36 2.46 -7.86
CA GLU A 69 -17.49 3.78 -8.49
C GLU A 69 -17.12 4.90 -7.52
N CYS A 70 -17.48 4.80 -6.23
CA CYS A 70 -17.04 5.77 -5.21
C CYS A 70 -15.51 5.82 -5.10
N LEU A 71 -14.85 4.67 -4.96
CA LEU A 71 -13.39 4.60 -4.85
C LEU A 71 -12.71 5.11 -6.12
N GLN A 72 -13.25 4.79 -7.29
CA GLN A 72 -12.74 5.28 -8.58
C GLN A 72 -12.86 6.81 -8.69
N ALA A 73 -13.95 7.40 -8.20
CA ALA A 73 -14.12 8.86 -8.15
C ALA A 73 -13.10 9.55 -7.24
N LEU A 74 -12.55 8.87 -6.24
CA LEU A 74 -11.52 9.41 -5.35
C LEU A 74 -10.11 9.32 -5.93
N LEU A 75 -9.83 8.40 -6.87
CA LEU A 75 -8.47 8.18 -7.39
C LEU A 75 -7.79 9.42 -7.99
N PRO A 76 -8.46 10.27 -8.80
CA PRO A 76 -7.79 11.41 -9.44
C PRO A 76 -7.08 12.34 -8.44
N ASP A 77 -7.71 12.61 -7.30
CA ASP A 77 -7.15 13.47 -6.24
C ASP A 77 -6.02 12.80 -5.44
N LYS A 78 -5.96 11.46 -5.50
CA LYS A 78 -4.93 10.64 -4.83
C LYS A 78 -3.78 10.23 -5.74
N GLY A 79 -3.94 10.43 -7.05
CA GLY A 79 -2.91 10.13 -8.03
C GLY A 79 -1.63 10.95 -7.85
N PHE A 80 -0.63 10.64 -8.65
CA PHE A 80 0.67 11.29 -8.71
C PHE A 80 0.60 12.67 -9.38
N THR A 81 -0.26 13.55 -8.87
CA THR A 81 -0.34 14.96 -9.26
C THR A 81 0.90 15.72 -8.80
N ASN A 82 1.17 16.90 -9.38
CA ASN A 82 2.31 17.73 -8.97
C ASN A 82 2.36 18.00 -7.45
N LYS A 83 1.20 18.30 -6.84
CA LYS A 83 1.07 18.51 -5.39
C LYS A 83 1.45 17.25 -4.60
N ASN A 84 0.96 16.09 -5.02
CA ASN A 84 1.23 14.83 -4.33
C ASN A 84 2.68 14.37 -4.55
N LEU A 85 3.28 14.64 -5.71
CA LEU A 85 4.71 14.40 -5.96
C LEU A 85 5.61 15.31 -5.13
N GLN A 86 5.24 16.58 -4.93
CA GLN A 86 5.95 17.48 -4.01
C GLN A 86 5.92 16.99 -2.57
N LEU A 87 4.79 16.43 -2.12
CA LEU A 87 4.71 15.78 -0.81
C LEU A 87 5.68 14.59 -0.72
N LEU A 88 5.65 13.69 -1.70
CA LEU A 88 6.54 12.52 -1.75
C LEU A 88 8.02 12.93 -1.73
N GLU A 89 8.41 13.89 -2.58
CA GLU A 89 9.78 14.43 -2.58
C GLU A 89 10.13 15.07 -1.26
N SER A 90 9.23 15.81 -0.62
CA SER A 90 9.52 16.42 0.69
C SER A 90 9.77 15.39 1.78
N LEU A 91 9.05 14.26 1.76
CA LEU A 91 9.22 13.17 2.73
C LEU A 91 10.54 12.41 2.50
N ILE A 92 10.84 12.09 1.23
CA ILE A 92 12.07 11.37 0.88
C ILE A 92 13.30 12.27 1.08
N SER A 93 13.29 13.50 0.55
CA SER A 93 14.45 14.39 0.63
C SER A 93 14.76 14.86 2.05
N LYS A 94 13.77 15.34 2.82
CA LYS A 94 14.03 15.87 4.17
C LYS A 94 14.45 14.79 5.16
N ASN A 95 13.89 13.59 5.04
CA ASN A 95 14.11 12.54 6.03
C ASN A 95 15.22 11.56 5.64
N LEU A 96 15.53 11.42 4.34
CA LEU A 96 16.49 10.43 3.84
C LEU A 96 17.65 11.06 3.07
N ASN A 97 17.61 12.37 2.79
CA ASN A 97 18.58 13.10 1.96
C ASN A 97 18.75 12.53 0.54
N ILE A 98 17.70 11.90 0.01
CA ILE A 98 17.65 11.43 -1.38
C ILE A 98 16.81 12.41 -2.18
N SER A 99 17.26 12.79 -3.37
CA SER A 99 16.42 13.53 -4.32
C SER A 99 16.02 12.63 -5.48
N CYS A 100 14.77 12.69 -5.92
CA CYS A 100 14.25 11.79 -6.95
C CYS A 100 13.77 12.52 -8.21
N THR A 101 13.72 11.80 -9.32
CA THR A 101 12.98 12.14 -10.53
C THR A 101 11.71 11.29 -10.59
N TYR A 102 10.62 11.91 -11.03
CA TYR A 102 9.28 11.34 -11.01
C TYR A 102 8.71 11.37 -12.43
N HIS A 103 8.23 10.23 -12.90
CA HIS A 103 7.58 10.08 -14.19
C HIS A 103 6.22 9.44 -13.98
N SER A 104 5.19 10.28 -13.81
CA SER A 104 3.81 9.81 -13.72
C SER A 104 3.30 9.40 -15.10
N TYR A 105 2.46 8.36 -15.13
CA TYR A 105 1.82 7.86 -16.34
C TYR A 105 0.46 7.26 -16.01
N SER A 106 -0.27 6.80 -17.04
CA SER A 106 -1.62 6.24 -16.89
C SER A 106 -2.55 7.17 -16.11
N ASN A 107 -2.67 8.44 -16.55
CA ASN A 107 -3.49 9.47 -15.91
C ASN A 107 -3.14 9.68 -14.42
N ASN A 108 -1.84 9.76 -14.13
CA ASN A 108 -1.30 9.90 -12.77
C ASN A 108 -1.63 8.74 -11.82
N GLN A 109 -2.05 7.58 -12.32
CA GLN A 109 -2.30 6.41 -11.47
C GLN A 109 -1.05 5.56 -11.24
N SER A 110 -0.02 5.74 -12.06
CA SER A 110 1.23 5.01 -11.94
C SER A 110 2.42 5.97 -11.95
N LEU A 111 3.51 5.57 -11.33
CA LEU A 111 4.71 6.37 -11.15
C LEU A 111 5.95 5.50 -11.28
N ASN A 112 6.83 5.88 -12.20
CA ASN A 112 8.23 5.50 -12.12
C ASN A 112 9.00 6.55 -11.34
N ILE A 113 9.78 6.12 -10.36
CA ILE A 113 10.59 7.00 -9.51
C ILE A 113 12.04 6.50 -9.51
N TYR A 114 12.98 7.43 -9.62
CA TYR A 114 14.42 7.14 -9.64
C TYR A 114 15.18 8.14 -8.78
N SER A 115 16.24 7.75 -8.09
CA SER A 115 17.13 8.72 -7.47
C SER A 115 17.90 9.51 -8.52
N LYS A 116 18.05 10.82 -8.28
CA LYS A 116 18.94 11.68 -9.06
C LYS A 116 20.38 11.22 -8.85
N LYS A 117 21.13 11.15 -9.93
CA LYS A 117 22.52 10.63 -9.96
C LYS A 117 23.53 11.41 -9.09
N HIS A 118 23.14 12.53 -8.48
CA HIS A 118 24.00 13.34 -7.62
C HIS A 118 24.20 12.75 -6.22
N ASP A 119 23.31 11.86 -5.75
CA ASP A 119 23.55 11.14 -4.50
C ASP A 119 24.61 10.05 -4.72
N LYS A 120 25.68 10.12 -3.94
CA LYS A 120 26.84 9.24 -4.04
C LYS A 120 26.70 7.98 -3.20
N LYS A 121 25.71 7.91 -2.29
CA LYS A 121 25.61 6.82 -1.32
C LYS A 121 24.65 5.73 -1.76
N PHE A 122 23.47 6.11 -2.24
CA PHE A 122 22.41 5.17 -2.59
C PHE A 122 21.89 5.42 -4.00
N ASP A 123 21.45 4.34 -4.64
CA ASP A 123 20.62 4.39 -5.84
C ASP A 123 19.25 3.82 -5.49
N PHE A 124 18.22 4.35 -6.12
CA PHE A 124 16.85 3.95 -5.92
C PHE A 124 16.12 3.96 -7.25
N SER A 125 15.35 2.91 -7.50
CA SER A 125 14.37 2.86 -8.58
C SER A 125 13.14 2.12 -8.11
N GLY A 126 11.96 2.53 -8.55
CA GLY A 126 10.74 1.80 -8.26
C GLY A 126 9.56 2.19 -9.12
N ASN A 127 8.57 1.30 -9.15
CA ASN A 127 7.30 1.47 -9.80
C ASN A 127 6.17 1.42 -8.76
N PHE A 128 5.44 2.52 -8.65
CA PHE A 128 4.32 2.65 -7.71
C PHE A 128 3.01 2.86 -8.45
N ARG A 129 1.91 2.43 -7.82
CA ARG A 129 0.56 2.54 -8.36
C ARG A 129 -0.40 2.99 -7.29
N VAL A 130 -1.40 3.76 -7.68
CA VAL A 130 -2.60 4.01 -6.89
C VAL A 130 -3.74 3.25 -7.52
N ASN A 131 -4.45 2.46 -6.72
CA ASN A 131 -5.55 1.64 -7.22
C ASN A 131 -6.65 1.48 -6.17
N THR A 132 -7.71 0.77 -6.56
CA THR A 132 -8.79 0.37 -5.66
C THR A 132 -8.80 -1.15 -5.52
N THR A 133 -8.83 -1.65 -4.29
CA THR A 133 -8.98 -3.08 -4.00
C THR A 133 -10.26 -3.34 -3.20
N LEU A 134 -10.55 -4.62 -2.93
CA LEU A 134 -11.58 -5.04 -1.97
C LEU A 134 -11.38 -4.45 -0.56
N HIS A 135 -10.19 -3.94 -0.25
CA HIS A 135 -9.84 -3.35 1.04
C HIS A 135 -9.80 -1.81 1.03
N GLY A 136 -10.03 -1.17 -0.14
CA GLY A 136 -10.22 0.27 -0.24
C GLY A 136 -9.22 0.94 -1.19
N LEU A 137 -8.96 2.21 -0.96
CA LEU A 137 -7.91 2.95 -1.66
C LEU A 137 -6.56 2.36 -1.26
N THR A 138 -5.79 1.91 -2.23
CA THR A 138 -4.52 1.22 -2.00
C THR A 138 -3.40 1.96 -2.70
N PHE A 139 -2.35 2.28 -1.94
CA PHE A 139 -1.07 2.67 -2.49
C PHE A 139 -0.22 1.42 -2.65
N GLU A 140 0.03 1.01 -3.89
CA GLU A 140 0.71 -0.23 -4.22
C GLU A 140 2.14 0.06 -4.68
N ILE A 141 3.09 -0.61 -4.05
CA ILE A 141 4.50 -0.62 -4.43
C ILE A 141 4.72 -1.88 -5.26
N ILE A 142 4.71 -1.72 -6.59
CA ILE A 142 4.81 -2.83 -7.56
C ILE A 142 6.21 -3.44 -7.51
N ASP A 143 7.22 -2.58 -7.48
CA ASP A 143 8.59 -2.93 -7.19
C ASP A 143 9.33 -1.71 -6.63
N PHE A 144 10.43 -1.99 -5.96
CA PHE A 144 11.50 -1.03 -5.80
C PHE A 144 12.79 -1.70 -5.36
N ASP A 145 13.88 -1.08 -5.74
CA ASP A 145 15.21 -1.47 -5.36
C ASP A 145 15.94 -0.30 -4.70
N LEU A 146 16.62 -0.61 -3.60
CA LEU A 146 17.57 0.29 -2.97
C LEU A 146 18.96 -0.34 -3.11
N TYR A 147 19.80 0.29 -3.92
CA TYR A 147 21.19 -0.11 -4.13
C TYR A 147 22.12 0.80 -3.37
N ILE A 148 23.28 0.26 -2.99
CA ILE A 148 24.36 1.01 -2.36
C ILE A 148 25.43 1.23 -3.41
N ARG A 149 25.80 2.49 -3.65
CA ARG A 149 26.84 2.84 -4.61
C ARG A 149 28.26 2.71 -4.03
N ASN A 150 28.39 2.66 -2.71
CA ASN A 150 29.67 2.56 -2.02
C ASN A 150 30.04 1.10 -1.66
N LYS A 151 31.33 0.74 -1.79
CA LYS A 151 31.83 -0.65 -1.64
C LYS A 151 31.84 -1.19 -0.21
N LYS A 152 31.77 -0.34 0.83
CA LYS A 152 31.75 -0.78 2.24
C LYS A 152 30.39 -0.53 2.86
N ILE A 153 29.62 -1.60 3.03
CA ILE A 153 28.28 -1.56 3.59
C ILE A 153 28.36 -1.70 5.11
N ASN A 154 27.88 -0.71 5.85
CA ASN A 154 27.50 -0.92 7.24
C ASN A 154 26.05 -1.41 7.24
N PHE A 155 25.86 -2.71 7.51
CA PHE A 155 24.54 -3.35 7.50
C PHE A 155 23.51 -2.61 8.36
N ASP A 156 23.86 -2.28 9.60
CA ASP A 156 22.91 -1.69 10.55
C ASP A 156 22.43 -0.30 10.08
N ASN A 157 23.34 0.51 9.51
CA ASN A 157 22.99 1.80 8.91
C ASN A 157 22.11 1.65 7.68
N PHE A 158 22.44 0.71 6.79
CA PHE A 158 21.67 0.48 5.57
C PHE A 158 20.29 -0.08 5.85
N TYR A 159 20.19 -1.07 6.75
CA TYR A 159 18.92 -1.65 7.18
C TYR A 159 17.99 -0.58 7.78
N ARG A 160 18.53 0.28 8.67
CA ARG A 160 17.78 1.42 9.23
C ARG A 160 17.34 2.43 8.16
N PHE A 161 18.20 2.71 7.18
CA PHE A 161 17.84 3.57 6.06
C PHE A 161 16.70 2.98 5.21
N TYR A 162 16.77 1.68 4.89
CA TYR A 162 15.73 0.96 4.16
C TYR A 162 14.40 0.97 4.93
N GLN A 163 14.45 0.75 6.25
CA GLN A 163 13.29 0.87 7.12
C GLN A 163 12.69 2.28 7.07
N ASN A 164 13.53 3.31 7.18
CA ASN A 164 13.08 4.70 7.10
C ASN A 164 12.48 5.03 5.73
N PHE A 165 12.98 4.44 4.65
CA PHE A 165 12.42 4.58 3.32
C PHE A 165 10.97 4.06 3.26
N ILE A 166 10.74 2.82 3.71
CA ILE A 166 9.38 2.26 3.80
C ILE A 166 8.49 3.13 4.72
N ASN A 167 9.03 3.65 5.83
CA ASN A 167 8.28 4.56 6.70
C ASN A 167 7.80 5.82 5.96
N GLN A 168 8.63 6.40 5.08
CA GLN A 168 8.22 7.58 4.32
C GLN A 168 7.10 7.25 3.32
N LEU A 169 7.13 6.06 2.71
CA LEU A 169 6.05 5.59 1.84
C LEU A 169 4.74 5.38 2.62
N GLU A 170 4.81 4.81 3.83
CA GLU A 170 3.65 4.69 4.72
C GLU A 170 3.10 6.08 5.12
N CYS A 171 3.97 7.02 5.50
CA CYS A 171 3.58 8.40 5.83
C CYS A 171 2.90 9.10 4.65
N TYR A 172 3.45 8.94 3.44
CA TYR A 172 2.87 9.46 2.21
C TYR A 172 1.46 8.92 1.98
N ALA A 173 1.30 7.60 2.04
CA ALA A 173 0.03 6.94 1.84
C ALA A 173 -1.00 7.35 2.92
N SER A 174 -0.57 7.39 4.18
CA SER A 174 -1.43 7.80 5.30
C SER A 174 -1.89 9.25 5.14
N HIS A 175 -0.99 10.17 4.75
CA HIS A 175 -1.29 11.59 4.58
C HIS A 175 -2.30 11.84 3.46
N LEU A 176 -2.19 11.10 2.35
CA LEU A 176 -3.15 11.19 1.25
C LEU A 176 -4.48 10.49 1.58
N GLY A 177 -4.59 9.77 2.69
CA GLY A 177 -5.82 9.09 3.08
C GLY A 177 -6.05 7.76 2.37
N PHE A 178 -4.99 7.10 1.93
CA PHE A 178 -5.10 5.71 1.48
C PHE A 178 -5.51 4.82 2.64
N THR A 179 -6.39 3.87 2.38
CA THR A 179 -6.86 2.89 3.38
C THR A 179 -5.73 1.96 3.77
N GLN A 180 -4.92 1.56 2.79
CA GLN A 180 -3.82 0.61 2.98
C GLN A 180 -2.66 0.89 2.03
N ILE A 181 -1.51 0.31 2.37
CA ILE A 181 -0.35 0.19 1.50
C ILE A 181 -0.10 -1.30 1.20
N ALA A 182 0.19 -1.59 -0.06
CA ALA A 182 0.56 -2.92 -0.54
C ALA A 182 2.02 -2.89 -1.02
N ILE A 183 2.81 -3.90 -0.66
CA ILE A 183 4.19 -4.05 -1.14
C ILE A 183 4.34 -5.44 -1.75
N ASN A 184 4.82 -5.46 -2.98
CA ASN A 184 5.15 -6.67 -3.70
C ASN A 184 6.58 -7.12 -3.36
N ILE A 185 6.72 -8.41 -3.11
CA ILE A 185 8.00 -9.11 -2.93
C ILE A 185 8.15 -10.12 -4.06
N ASN A 186 9.22 -9.98 -4.84
CA ASN A 186 9.43 -10.79 -6.03
C ASN A 186 10.36 -11.98 -5.77
N PRO A 187 10.16 -13.12 -6.44
CA PRO A 187 11.20 -14.14 -6.53
C PRO A 187 12.46 -13.57 -7.17
N TYR A 188 13.61 -14.10 -6.79
CA TYR A 188 14.91 -13.73 -7.34
C TYR A 188 15.67 -14.97 -7.83
N ILE A 189 16.55 -14.78 -8.80
CA ILE A 189 17.51 -15.81 -9.19
C ILE A 189 18.66 -15.77 -8.18
N ASP A 190 18.94 -16.88 -7.51
CA ASP A 190 20.13 -17.00 -6.67
C ASP A 190 21.31 -17.46 -7.53
N ASP A 191 22.24 -16.55 -7.81
CA ASP A 191 23.41 -16.84 -8.66
C ASP A 191 24.27 -18.01 -8.15
N ASN A 192 24.31 -18.24 -6.83
CA ASN A 192 25.11 -19.34 -6.25
C ASN A 192 24.44 -20.70 -6.46
N LEU A 193 23.14 -20.72 -6.71
CA LEU A 193 22.33 -21.91 -6.86
C LEU A 193 21.85 -22.10 -8.31
N SER A 194 21.89 -21.04 -9.12
CA SER A 194 21.31 -20.99 -10.47
C SER A 194 19.82 -21.37 -10.50
N GLU A 195 19.10 -21.06 -9.42
CA GLU A 195 17.69 -21.39 -9.24
C GLU A 195 16.88 -20.13 -8.93
N LEU A 196 15.62 -20.12 -9.38
CA LEU A 196 14.64 -19.13 -8.97
C LEU A 196 14.20 -19.45 -7.54
N VAL A 197 14.20 -18.46 -6.68
CA VAL A 197 13.99 -18.62 -5.24
C VAL A 197 12.99 -17.60 -4.72
N ASP A 198 12.04 -18.09 -3.93
CA ASP A 198 11.10 -17.25 -3.20
C ASP A 198 11.78 -16.62 -1.96
N PRO A 199 11.65 -15.30 -1.76
CA PRO A 199 12.16 -14.67 -0.55
C PRO A 199 11.42 -15.22 0.67
N ARG A 200 12.18 -15.40 1.74
CA ARG A 200 11.70 -15.82 3.05
C ARG A 200 12.13 -14.83 4.10
N ASP A 201 11.41 -14.82 5.21
CA ASP A 201 11.82 -14.07 6.38
C ASP A 201 13.08 -14.72 6.94
N ILE A 202 14.18 -13.95 7.01
CA ILE A 202 15.47 -14.43 7.48
C ILE A 202 15.91 -13.60 8.68
N ASN A 203 16.54 -14.26 9.65
CA ASN A 203 16.98 -13.58 10.86
C ASN A 203 18.09 -12.55 10.56
N ILE A 204 18.18 -11.54 11.42
CA ILE A 204 19.15 -10.44 11.27
C ILE A 204 20.61 -10.92 11.20
N PRO A 205 21.08 -11.89 12.01
CA PRO A 205 22.43 -12.43 11.87
C PRO A 205 22.74 -13.00 10.48
N ASP A 206 21.82 -13.78 9.88
CA ASP A 206 21.99 -14.34 8.55
C ASP A 206 21.97 -13.27 7.46
N LEU A 207 21.10 -12.24 7.59
CA LEU A 207 21.12 -11.06 6.71
C LEU A 207 22.46 -10.34 6.78
N LYS A 208 22.95 -10.07 7.99
CA LYS A 208 24.22 -9.37 8.21
C LYS A 208 25.39 -10.18 7.64
N PHE A 209 25.36 -11.50 7.80
CA PHE A 209 26.30 -12.41 7.16
C PHE A 209 26.23 -12.30 5.64
N LEU A 210 25.04 -12.38 5.04
CA LEU A 210 24.85 -12.29 3.59
C LEU A 210 25.43 -11.00 3.03
N ILE A 211 24.99 -9.84 3.54
CA ILE A 211 25.44 -8.51 3.08
C ILE A 211 26.95 -8.30 3.23
N ALA A 212 27.60 -8.98 4.18
CA ALA A 212 29.04 -8.88 4.37
C ALA A 212 29.87 -9.79 3.45
N HIS A 213 29.26 -10.84 2.87
CA HIS A 213 29.97 -11.91 2.16
C HIS A 213 29.49 -12.14 0.71
N SER A 214 28.49 -11.39 0.22
CA SER A 214 28.04 -11.41 -1.17
C SER A 214 28.04 -10.03 -1.81
N ASN A 215 28.09 -10.00 -3.15
CA ASN A 215 27.75 -8.80 -3.90
C ASN A 215 26.26 -8.52 -3.73
N TYR A 216 25.92 -7.26 -3.47
CA TYR A 216 24.53 -6.84 -3.35
C TYR A 216 23.80 -6.96 -4.69
N SER A 217 22.69 -7.70 -4.69
CA SER A 217 21.86 -7.99 -5.85
C SER A 217 20.37 -7.93 -5.49
N ASN A 218 19.51 -8.34 -6.41
CA ASN A 218 18.07 -8.46 -6.16
C ASN A 218 17.75 -9.40 -4.99
N ARG A 219 18.56 -10.44 -4.77
CA ARG A 219 18.40 -11.34 -3.61
C ARG A 219 18.46 -10.58 -2.30
N GLU A 220 19.53 -9.81 -2.10
CA GLU A 220 19.73 -9.02 -0.89
C GLU A 220 18.62 -7.98 -0.71
N ASN A 221 18.21 -7.33 -1.81
CA ASN A 221 17.13 -6.36 -1.79
C ASN A 221 15.79 -6.97 -1.35
N GLU A 222 15.37 -8.09 -1.94
CA GLU A 222 14.09 -8.74 -1.62
C GLU A 222 14.10 -9.37 -0.23
N LEU A 223 15.23 -9.92 0.24
CA LEU A 223 15.35 -10.48 1.60
C LEU A 223 15.32 -9.39 2.68
N ILE A 224 16.00 -8.26 2.47
CA ILE A 224 15.91 -7.11 3.38
C ILE A 224 14.48 -6.57 3.41
N LYS A 225 13.86 -6.41 2.23
CA LYS A 225 12.48 -5.95 2.09
C LYS A 225 11.52 -6.87 2.87
N MET A 226 11.62 -8.19 2.67
CA MET A 226 10.84 -9.21 3.40
C MET A 226 11.01 -9.10 4.92
N SER A 227 12.25 -9.03 5.41
CA SER A 227 12.53 -8.87 6.85
C SER A 227 11.89 -7.60 7.42
N ILE A 228 12.00 -6.48 6.70
CA ILE A 228 11.43 -5.21 7.17
C ILE A 228 9.91 -5.26 7.21
N ILE A 229 9.25 -5.70 6.14
CA ILE A 229 7.78 -5.69 6.09
C ILE A 229 7.17 -6.63 7.14
N LYS A 230 7.81 -7.77 7.42
CA LYS A 230 7.39 -8.70 8.50
C LYS A 230 7.49 -8.03 9.87
N ASN A 231 8.61 -7.37 10.15
CA ASN A 231 8.80 -6.59 11.38
C ASN A 231 7.83 -5.39 11.50
N ARG A 232 7.31 -4.90 10.37
CA ARG A 232 6.33 -3.81 10.32
C ARG A 232 4.87 -4.27 10.30
N HIS A 233 4.63 -5.55 10.58
CA HIS A 233 3.31 -6.18 10.68
C HIS A 233 2.50 -6.16 9.37
N TYR A 234 3.17 -6.14 8.22
CA TYR A 234 2.49 -6.42 6.97
C TYR A 234 2.02 -7.87 6.94
N ARG A 235 0.82 -8.09 6.39
CA ARG A 235 0.22 -9.41 6.25
C ARG A 235 0.28 -9.83 4.79
N GLU A 236 0.77 -11.04 4.56
CA GLU A 236 0.71 -11.66 3.25
C GLU A 236 -0.74 -11.93 2.88
N PHE A 237 -1.10 -11.63 1.65
CA PHE A 237 -2.41 -11.89 1.13
C PHE A 237 -2.41 -13.14 0.26
N SER A 238 -3.37 -14.03 0.53
CA SER A 238 -3.54 -15.27 -0.22
C SER A 238 -5.02 -15.60 -0.32
N HIS A 239 -5.52 -15.68 -1.56
CA HIS A 239 -6.91 -16.03 -1.85
C HIS A 239 -7.16 -17.54 -1.95
N ASP A 240 -6.12 -18.36 -2.11
CA ASP A 240 -6.25 -19.77 -2.47
C ASP A 240 -5.91 -20.68 -1.28
N TYR A 241 -6.87 -21.51 -0.87
CA TYR A 241 -6.72 -22.48 0.22
C TYR A 241 -5.61 -23.52 -0.06
N ALA A 242 -5.47 -23.95 -1.31
CA ALA A 242 -4.39 -24.87 -1.71
C ALA A 242 -3.02 -24.19 -1.54
N PHE A 243 -2.93 -22.92 -1.96
CA PHE A 243 -1.74 -22.09 -1.76
C PHE A 243 -1.41 -21.88 -0.28
N GLN A 244 -2.41 -21.60 0.57
CA GLN A 244 -2.23 -21.46 2.01
C GLN A 244 -1.67 -22.74 2.65
N THR A 245 -2.15 -23.91 2.20
CA THR A 245 -1.67 -25.22 2.68
C THR A 245 -0.22 -25.46 2.28
N ALA A 246 0.16 -25.15 1.04
CA ALA A 246 1.54 -25.25 0.57
C ALA A 246 2.45 -24.28 1.34
N ASN A 247 2.04 -23.02 1.49
CA ASN A 247 2.77 -22.01 2.27
C ASN A 247 3.00 -22.42 3.73
N LYS A 248 2.03 -23.09 4.36
CA LYS A 248 2.21 -23.62 5.73
C LYS A 248 3.34 -24.65 5.80
N LYS A 249 3.44 -25.54 4.81
CA LYS A 249 4.55 -26.52 4.73
C LYS A 249 5.89 -25.83 4.49
N ILE A 250 5.93 -24.87 3.56
CA ILE A 250 7.12 -24.06 3.27
C ILE A 250 7.59 -23.32 4.53
N ASN A 251 6.68 -22.67 5.25
CA ASN A 251 7.00 -21.95 6.49
C ASN A 251 7.52 -22.87 7.60
N THR A 252 7.03 -24.12 7.67
CA THR A 252 7.54 -25.12 8.61
C THR A 252 9.01 -25.46 8.29
N ILE A 253 9.34 -25.60 7.00
CA ILE A 253 10.73 -25.85 6.56
C ILE A 253 11.59 -24.62 6.85
N ASN A 254 11.12 -23.42 6.52
CA ASN A 254 11.84 -22.17 6.78
C ASN A 254 12.19 -22.05 8.27
N HIS A 255 11.21 -22.24 9.16
CA HIS A 255 11.42 -22.16 10.61
C HIS A 255 12.42 -23.20 11.11
N TYR A 256 12.34 -24.44 10.61
CA TYR A 256 13.32 -25.47 10.93
C TYR A 256 14.74 -25.07 10.50
N ILE A 257 14.91 -24.60 9.26
CA ILE A 257 16.21 -24.19 8.72
C ILE A 257 16.81 -23.02 9.52
N ASP A 258 16.00 -22.03 9.88
CA ASP A 258 16.45 -20.88 10.67
C ASP A 258 16.82 -21.25 12.10
N SER A 259 16.27 -22.35 12.63
CA SER A 259 16.62 -22.88 13.96
C SER A 259 17.98 -23.58 14.00
N LEU A 260 18.66 -23.80 12.86
CA LEU A 260 19.95 -24.50 12.80
C LEU A 260 21.13 -23.53 13.02
N PRO A 261 21.73 -23.46 14.22
CA PRO A 261 22.70 -22.42 14.57
C PRO A 261 24.09 -22.64 13.95
N ARG A 262 24.38 -23.85 13.47
CA ARG A 262 25.69 -24.23 12.93
C ARG A 262 25.84 -23.96 11.43
N LEU A 263 24.75 -23.60 10.76
CA LEU A 263 24.75 -23.37 9.32
C LEU A 263 24.75 -21.87 9.02
N ASN A 264 25.58 -21.46 8.08
CA ASN A 264 25.50 -20.11 7.52
C ASN A 264 24.31 -19.98 6.54
N PHE A 265 24.04 -18.77 6.08
CA PHE A 265 22.93 -18.50 5.16
C PHE A 265 22.93 -19.40 3.90
N PHE A 266 24.08 -19.57 3.24
CA PHE A 266 24.14 -20.35 2.00
C PHE A 266 23.91 -21.85 2.23
N GLU A 267 24.42 -22.39 3.34
CA GLU A 267 24.18 -23.78 3.74
C GLU A 267 22.72 -24.02 4.10
N LYS A 268 22.10 -23.06 4.80
CA LYS A 268 20.67 -23.05 5.11
C LYS A 268 19.84 -23.07 3.84
N GLU A 269 20.18 -22.23 2.86
CA GLU A 269 19.42 -22.12 1.62
C GLU A 269 19.51 -23.38 0.76
N LYS A 270 20.71 -23.96 0.61
CA LYS A 270 20.89 -25.27 -0.05
C LYS A 270 20.06 -26.36 0.60
N ARG A 271 20.09 -26.44 1.94
CA ARG A 271 19.31 -27.44 2.69
C ARG A 271 17.80 -27.20 2.55
N ARG A 272 17.37 -25.95 2.54
CA ARG A 272 15.96 -25.57 2.34
C ARG A 272 15.44 -26.09 1.00
N LEU A 273 16.18 -25.88 -0.08
CA LEU A 273 15.78 -26.33 -1.43
C LEU A 273 15.78 -27.86 -1.55
N SER A 274 16.78 -28.54 -1.00
CA SER A 274 16.80 -30.01 -0.93
C SER A 274 15.57 -30.55 -0.20
N MET A 275 15.20 -29.98 0.94
CA MET A 275 14.00 -30.40 1.68
C MET A 275 12.69 -30.13 0.95
N LEU A 276 12.62 -29.05 0.17
CA LEU A 276 11.44 -28.76 -0.67
C LEU A 276 11.32 -29.78 -1.81
N SER A 277 12.43 -30.10 -2.46
CA SER A 277 12.52 -31.11 -3.52
C SER A 277 12.14 -32.50 -3.00
N GLU A 278 12.74 -32.95 -1.90
CA GLU A 278 12.48 -34.27 -1.28
C GLU A 278 10.99 -34.45 -0.89
N LYS A 279 10.33 -33.36 -0.51
CA LYS A 279 8.92 -33.37 -0.11
C LYS A 279 7.95 -33.11 -1.27
N ASN A 280 8.46 -32.98 -2.50
CA ASN A 280 7.69 -32.59 -3.69
C ASN A 280 6.84 -31.33 -3.45
N ILE A 281 7.40 -30.34 -2.73
CA ILE A 281 6.75 -29.06 -2.49
C ILE A 281 7.24 -28.09 -3.55
N HIS A 282 6.40 -27.84 -4.55
CA HIS A 282 6.70 -26.87 -5.59
C HIS A 282 6.49 -25.45 -5.08
N SER A 283 7.51 -24.62 -5.28
CA SER A 283 7.43 -23.18 -5.15
C SER A 283 6.79 -22.63 -6.41
N ASN A 284 5.69 -21.88 -6.27
CA ASN A 284 5.00 -21.34 -7.42
C ASN A 284 5.66 -20.06 -7.98
N HIS A 285 6.74 -19.56 -7.35
CA HIS A 285 7.52 -18.41 -7.82
C HIS A 285 6.69 -17.20 -8.24
N TYR A 286 5.62 -16.93 -7.49
CA TYR A 286 4.78 -15.76 -7.72
C TYR A 286 5.22 -14.60 -6.84
N THR A 287 5.03 -13.39 -7.35
CA THR A 287 5.10 -12.16 -6.56
C THR A 287 4.15 -12.27 -5.37
N LYS A 288 4.70 -12.14 -4.16
CA LYS A 288 3.92 -12.13 -2.92
C LYS A 288 3.50 -10.71 -2.61
N ILE A 289 2.21 -10.51 -2.32
CA ILE A 289 1.65 -9.19 -2.02
C ILE A 289 1.40 -9.09 -0.51
N PHE A 290 1.94 -8.05 0.09
CA PHE A 290 1.86 -7.79 1.52
C PHE A 290 1.11 -6.49 1.80
N PHE A 291 0.10 -6.54 2.65
CA PHE A 291 -0.74 -5.39 2.97
C PHE A 291 -0.55 -4.92 4.40
N LYS A 292 -0.64 -3.61 4.59
CA LYS A 292 -0.74 -2.95 5.90
C LYS A 292 -1.87 -1.93 5.86
N GLN A 293 -2.80 -2.07 6.80
CA GLN A 293 -3.85 -1.07 7.03
C GLN A 293 -3.22 0.21 7.59
N LEU A 294 -3.57 1.36 7.03
CA LEU A 294 -3.05 2.67 7.45
C LEU A 294 -4.15 3.53 8.07
N ASN A 295 -5.27 3.68 7.36
CA ASN A 295 -6.41 4.49 7.79
C ASN A 295 -7.66 3.61 7.87
N PRO A 296 -8.68 3.98 8.68
CA PRO A 296 -9.99 3.33 8.59
C PRO A 296 -10.55 3.46 7.18
N GLU A 297 -11.36 2.47 6.77
CA GLU A 297 -11.99 2.51 5.45
C GLU A 297 -12.96 3.68 5.38
N ILE A 298 -12.83 4.53 4.34
CA ILE A 298 -13.73 5.66 4.10
C ILE A 298 -15.17 5.15 3.91
N ILE A 299 -15.32 3.91 3.44
CA ILE A 299 -16.57 3.21 3.16
C ILE A 299 -16.57 1.89 3.94
N PRO A 300 -17.22 1.79 5.12
CA PRO A 300 -17.18 0.58 5.94
C PRO A 300 -17.75 -0.66 5.22
N LYS A 301 -17.02 -1.79 5.26
CA LYS A 301 -17.45 -3.10 4.72
C LYS A 301 -18.81 -3.59 5.24
N GLU A 302 -19.16 -3.28 6.50
CA GLU A 302 -20.35 -3.80 7.19
C GLU A 302 -21.70 -3.36 6.56
N LYS A 303 -21.69 -2.33 5.71
CA LYS A 303 -22.88 -1.93 4.95
C LYS A 303 -23.22 -2.86 3.79
N LEU A 304 -22.28 -3.70 3.34
CA LEU A 304 -22.42 -4.56 2.15
C LEU A 304 -23.01 -5.94 2.46
N GLU A 305 -22.66 -6.55 3.59
CA GLU A 305 -23.15 -7.90 3.94
C GLU A 305 -24.67 -7.90 4.20
N LYS A 306 -25.21 -6.82 4.78
CA LYS A 306 -26.65 -6.67 5.00
C LYS A 306 -27.47 -6.51 3.72
N ASP A 307 -26.88 -5.98 2.65
CA ASP A 307 -27.56 -5.78 1.36
C ASP A 307 -27.44 -7.01 0.46
N MET A 308 -26.38 -7.82 0.63
CA MET A 308 -26.22 -9.10 -0.09
C MET A 308 -27.03 -10.24 0.53
N LEU A 309 -27.26 -10.24 1.85
CA LEU A 309 -28.12 -11.23 2.54
C LEU A 309 -29.63 -10.96 2.35
N LYS A 310 -30.00 -9.89 1.64
CA LYS A 310 -31.40 -9.49 1.38
C LYS A 310 -31.81 -9.65 -0.09
N ARG A 311 -30.99 -10.29 -0.92
CA ARG A 311 -31.34 -10.71 -2.30
C ARG A 311 -31.43 -12.22 -2.37
#